data_AF-A0A2U3R5E5-F1
#
_entry.id   AF-A0A2U3R5E5-F1
#
_cell.length_a   1.000
_cell.length_b   1.000
_cell.length_c   1.000
_cell.angle_alpha   90.00
_cell.angle_beta   90.00
_cell.angle_gamma   90.00
#
_symmetry.space_group_name_H-M   'P 1'
#
loop_
_entity.id
_entity.type
_entity.pdbx_description
1 polymer ?
#
loop_
_entity_poly.entity_id
_entity_poly.type
_entity_poly.pdbx_seq_one_letter_code
_entity_poly.pdbx_strand_id
1 'polypeptide(L)'
;MVITIHNKDVNILNSSIRSLLKANGMLQGTECRCSIAGKKESYMAGDRIIFQKSNKDLQIQNSEFETLTSVNKNEFVAKTDTEKDVSFDQSKIQFKHCYATTVCNNL
;
A
#
# COMPACT_ATOMS: atom_id res chain seq x y z
N MET A 1 7.44 -9.10 -4.42
CA MET A 1 8.04 -7.74 -4.36
C MET A 1 9.08 -7.62 -5.45
N VAL A 2 9.12 -6.49 -6.17
CA VAL A 2 10.15 -6.20 -7.18
C VAL A 2 11.06 -5.08 -6.67
N ILE A 3 12.38 -5.19 -6.88
CA ILE A 3 13.35 -4.19 -6.43
C ILE A 3 13.95 -3.49 -7.65
N THR A 4 13.97 -2.15 -7.66
CA THR A 4 14.56 -1.34 -8.76
C THR A 4 15.67 -0.42 -8.28
N ILE A 5 16.57 -0.05 -9.20
CA ILE A 5 17.72 0.85 -8.91
C ILE A 5 17.32 2.34 -9.02
N HIS A 6 16.29 2.68 -9.81
CA HIS A 6 15.86 4.07 -10.04
C HIS A 6 14.45 4.36 -9.49
N ASN A 7 14.31 5.49 -8.80
CA ASN A 7 13.09 5.93 -8.11
C ASN A 7 11.99 6.43 -9.06
N LYS A 8 12.35 7.08 -10.17
CA LYS A 8 11.40 7.64 -11.15
C LYS A 8 10.44 6.60 -11.75
N ASP A 9 10.83 5.33 -11.75
CA ASP A 9 10.06 4.25 -12.37
C ASP A 9 9.16 3.47 -11.39
N VAL A 10 9.27 3.73 -10.07
CA VAL A 10 8.59 2.92 -9.04
C VAL A 10 7.07 3.04 -9.10
N ASN A 11 6.53 4.24 -9.34
CA ASN A 11 5.07 4.43 -9.42
C ASN A 11 4.48 3.76 -10.67
N ILE A 12 5.21 3.82 -11.78
CA ILE A 12 4.84 3.14 -13.03
C ILE A 12 4.86 1.63 -12.78
N LEU A 13 5.93 1.11 -12.17
CA LEU A 13 6.07 -0.30 -11.90
C LEU A 13 5.01 -0.82 -10.91
N ASN A 14 4.71 -0.07 -9.85
CA ASN A 14 3.62 -0.39 -8.92
C ASN A 14 2.28 -0.52 -9.66
N SER A 15 1.97 0.44 -10.55
CA SER A 15 0.74 0.44 -11.33
C SER A 15 0.68 -0.73 -12.32
N SER A 16 1.80 -1.03 -13.00
CA SER A 16 1.90 -2.14 -13.95
C SER A 16 1.75 -3.50 -13.28
N ILE A 17 2.43 -3.73 -12.15
CA ILE A 17 2.32 -4.99 -11.38
C ILE A 17 0.88 -5.17 -10.89
N ARG A 18 0.28 -4.12 -10.31
CA ARG A 18 -1.11 -4.18 -9.85
C ARG A 18 -2.06 -4.54 -11.00
N SER A 19 -1.87 -3.94 -12.17
CA SER A 19 -2.68 -4.23 -13.37
C SER A 19 -2.55 -5.70 -13.81
N LEU A 20 -1.34 -6.26 -13.77
CA LEU A 20 -1.08 -7.67 -14.07
C LEU A 20 -1.76 -8.60 -13.05
N LEU A 21 -1.68 -8.28 -11.75
CA LEU A 21 -2.34 -9.06 -10.70
C LEU A 21 -3.86 -9.09 -10.88
N LYS A 22 -4.47 -7.96 -11.29
CA LYS A 22 -5.90 -7.91 -11.63
C LYS A 22 -6.22 -8.78 -12.85
N ALA A 23 -5.42 -8.66 -13.92
CA ALA A 23 -5.62 -9.42 -15.15
C ALA A 23 -5.52 -10.95 -14.93
N ASN A 24 -4.63 -11.37 -14.04
CA ASN A 24 -4.43 -12.78 -13.69
C ASN A 24 -5.39 -13.29 -12.60
N GLY A 25 -6.33 -12.47 -12.12
CA GLY A 25 -7.28 -12.84 -11.07
C GLY A 25 -6.67 -13.03 -9.69
N MET A 26 -5.43 -12.59 -9.47
CA MET A 26 -4.77 -12.64 -8.15
C MET A 26 -5.16 -11.47 -7.26
N LEU A 27 -5.67 -10.39 -7.85
CA LEU A 27 -6.20 -9.23 -7.15
C LEU A 27 -7.61 -8.94 -7.67
N GLN A 28 -8.62 -9.24 -6.86
CA GLN A 28 -10.03 -9.20 -7.24
C GLN A 28 -10.87 -8.52 -6.17
N GLY A 29 -12.03 -8.00 -6.57
CA GLY A 29 -12.98 -7.37 -5.66
C GLY A 29 -13.28 -5.91 -6.03
N THR A 30 -13.86 -5.20 -5.07
CA THR A 30 -14.30 -3.82 -5.27
C THR A 30 -13.18 -2.83 -4.95
N GLU A 31 -12.97 -1.87 -5.84
CA GLU A 31 -12.05 -0.76 -5.59
C GLU A 31 -12.70 0.35 -4.76
N CYS A 32 -11.99 0.80 -3.73
CA CYS A 32 -12.26 2.04 -3.02
C CYS A 32 -11.31 3.13 -3.52
N ARG A 33 -11.87 4.25 -3.97
CA ARG A 33 -11.10 5.40 -4.43
C ARG A 33 -10.84 6.34 -3.26
N CYS A 34 -9.59 6.72 -3.07
CA CYS A 34 -9.14 7.54 -1.96
C CYS A 34 -8.30 8.72 -2.46
N SER A 35 -8.26 9.79 -1.68
CA SER A 35 -7.39 10.94 -1.92
C SER A 35 -6.35 11.01 -0.81
N ILE A 36 -5.13 10.60 -1.10
CA ILE A 36 -4.03 10.54 -0.14
C ILE A 36 -3.00 11.58 -0.54
N ALA A 37 -2.71 12.55 0.34
CA ALA A 37 -1.77 13.64 0.07
C ALA A 37 -2.00 14.37 -1.29
N GLY A 38 -3.28 14.55 -1.67
CA GLY A 38 -3.68 15.21 -2.92
C GLY A 38 -3.65 14.32 -4.17
N LYS A 39 -3.24 13.05 -4.05
CA LYS A 39 -3.27 12.07 -5.15
C LYS A 39 -4.51 11.19 -5.04
N LYS A 40 -5.23 11.05 -6.16
CA LYS A 40 -6.38 10.15 -6.26
C LYS A 40 -5.89 8.78 -6.69
N GLU A 41 -5.99 7.80 -5.80
CA GLU A 41 -5.57 6.42 -6.04
C GLU A 41 -6.71 5.46 -5.65
N SER A 42 -6.71 4.28 -6.26
CA SER A 42 -7.68 3.22 -5.95
C SER A 42 -6.99 2.09 -5.21
N TYR A 43 -7.69 1.53 -4.23
CA TYR A 43 -7.24 0.42 -3.40
C TYR A 43 -8.33 -0.65 -3.29
N MET A 44 -7.94 -1.91 -3.05
CA MET A 44 -8.82 -3.03 -2.79
C MET A 44 -8.18 -4.01 -1.80
N ALA A 45 -8.98 -4.93 -1.25
CA ALA A 45 -8.44 -6.03 -0.45
C ALA A 45 -7.43 -6.85 -1.28
N GLY A 46 -6.32 -7.23 -0.66
CA GLY A 46 -5.16 -7.86 -1.29
C GLY A 46 -4.11 -6.88 -1.81
N ASP A 47 -4.37 -5.57 -1.85
CA ASP A 47 -3.33 -4.59 -2.19
C ASP A 47 -2.22 -4.59 -1.13
N ARG A 48 -0.95 -4.58 -1.57
CA ARG A 48 0.20 -4.39 -0.67
C ARG A 48 0.51 -2.92 -0.54
N ILE A 49 0.67 -2.46 0.69
CA ILE A 49 0.96 -1.06 1.01
C ILE A 49 2.22 -0.94 1.88
N ILE A 50 2.64 0.31 2.03
CA ILE A 50 3.64 0.74 2.99
C ILE A 50 3.17 2.06 3.60
N PHE A 51 3.21 2.16 4.93
CA PHE A 51 2.97 3.43 5.60
C PHE A 51 4.18 4.36 5.43
N GLN A 52 3.92 5.61 5.06
CA GLN A 52 4.99 6.60 4.82
C GLN A 52 5.49 7.26 6.10
N LYS A 53 4.75 7.11 7.21
CA LYS A 53 5.06 7.68 8.52
C LYS A 53 4.63 6.70 9.60
N SER A 54 5.44 6.59 10.66
CA SER A 54 5.05 5.84 11.86
C SER A 54 3.94 6.56 12.61
N ASN A 55 3.06 5.80 13.28
CA ASN A 55 2.06 6.31 14.21
C ASN A 55 2.00 5.39 15.43
N LYS A 56 2.43 5.90 16.59
CA LYS A 56 2.54 5.11 17.82
C LYS A 56 1.18 4.63 18.34
N ASP A 57 0.16 5.47 18.26
CA ASP A 57 -1.17 5.18 18.78
C ASP A 57 -1.83 4.02 18.01
N LEU A 58 -1.55 3.96 16.70
CA LEU A 58 -2.02 2.89 15.81
C LEU A 58 -1.02 1.74 15.66
N GLN A 59 0.10 1.77 16.41
CA GLN A 59 1.19 0.80 16.30
C GLN A 59 1.78 0.66 14.87
N ILE A 60 1.65 1.69 14.05
CA ILE A 60 2.18 1.75 12.69
C ILE A 60 3.67 2.04 12.75
N GLN A 61 4.46 1.19 12.10
CA GLN A 61 5.88 1.42 11.86
C GLN A 61 6.10 1.85 10.42
N ASN A 62 6.93 2.87 10.21
CA ASN A 62 7.36 3.24 8.86
C ASN A 62 8.15 2.09 8.25
N SER A 63 7.95 1.87 6.95
CA SER A 63 8.72 0.93 6.15
C SER A 63 8.50 -0.55 6.47
N GLU A 64 7.44 -0.88 7.21
CA GLU A 64 6.88 -2.24 7.24
C GLU A 64 5.96 -2.43 6.02
N PHE A 65 5.80 -3.68 5.58
CA PHE A 65 4.91 -4.01 4.48
C PHE A 65 3.63 -4.60 5.04
N GLU A 66 2.50 -4.11 4.55
CA GLU A 66 1.19 -4.60 4.98
C GLU A 66 0.33 -5.00 3.78
N THR A 67 -0.63 -5.88 4.05
CA THR A 67 -1.64 -6.29 3.06
C THR A 67 -3.00 -5.77 3.51
N LEU A 68 -3.69 -5.02 2.65
CA LEU A 68 -5.05 -4.58 2.93
C LEU A 68 -5.98 -5.79 2.97
N THR A 69 -6.65 -6.02 4.09
CA THR A 69 -7.63 -7.11 4.25
C THR A 69 -9.05 -6.59 4.05
N SER A 70 -9.29 -5.30 4.30
CA SER A 70 -10.56 -4.63 4.08
C SER A 70 -10.35 -3.19 3.62
N VAL A 71 -11.18 -2.75 2.67
CA VAL A 71 -11.23 -1.35 2.24
C VAL A 71 -12.66 -0.87 2.19
N ASN A 72 -12.93 0.31 2.73
CA ASN A 72 -14.19 1.01 2.53
C ASN A 72 -14.00 2.53 2.59
N LYS A 73 -15.06 3.30 2.43
CA LYS A 73 -14.97 4.78 2.33
C LYS A 73 -14.51 5.48 3.62
N ASN A 74 -14.57 4.80 4.77
CA ASN A 74 -14.32 5.41 6.08
C ASN A 74 -13.09 4.82 6.76
N GLU A 75 -12.82 3.54 6.51
CA GLU A 75 -11.82 2.77 7.24
C GLU A 75 -11.19 1.70 6.35
N PHE A 76 -9.88 1.55 6.51
CA PHE A 76 -9.07 0.51 5.92
C PHE A 76 -8.51 -0.37 7.02
N VAL A 77 -8.39 -1.67 6.75
CA VAL A 77 -7.71 -2.62 7.64
C VAL A 77 -6.55 -3.23 6.88
N ALA A 78 -5.36 -3.15 7.45
CA ALA A 78 -4.15 -3.76 6.94
C ALA A 78 -3.63 -4.81 7.92
N LYS A 79 -3.21 -5.96 7.41
CA LYS A 79 -2.53 -7.00 8.18
C LYS A 79 -1.03 -6.91 7.94
N THR A 80 -0.26 -6.81 9.02
CA THR A 80 1.20 -6.84 8.98
C THR A 80 1.70 -8.26 8.67
N ASP A 81 2.94 -8.39 8.23
CA ASP A 81 3.57 -9.70 8.03
C ASP A 81 3.73 -10.49 9.37
N THR A 82 3.59 -9.81 10.53
CA THR A 82 3.52 -10.41 11.87
C THR A 82 2.09 -10.77 12.32
N GLU A 83 1.15 -10.79 11.39
CA GLU A 83 -0.27 -11.11 11.59
C GLU A 83 -1.07 -10.16 12.49
N LYS A 84 -0.60 -8.93 12.69
CA LYS A 84 -1.36 -7.91 13.43
C LYS A 84 -2.23 -7.10 12.49
N ASP A 85 -3.47 -6.85 12.91
CA ASP A 85 -4.37 -5.96 12.19
C ASP A 85 -4.18 -4.51 12.65
N VAL A 86 -4.10 -3.62 11.67
CA VAL A 86 -4.03 -2.17 11.86
C VAL A 86 -5.24 -1.56 11.14
N SER A 87 -6.15 -1.00 11.93
CA SER A 87 -7.29 -0.26 11.39
C SER A 87 -6.98 1.23 11.35
N PHE A 88 -7.29 1.88 10.22
CA PHE A 88 -7.00 3.30 10.06
C PHE A 88 -7.95 4.02 9.09
N ASP A 89 -8.11 5.32 9.36
CA ASP A 89 -8.80 6.26 8.48
C ASP A 89 -7.86 6.69 7.35
N GLN A 90 -8.21 6.33 6.11
CA GLN A 90 -7.39 6.59 4.93
C GLN A 90 -7.21 8.08 4.61
N SER A 91 -8.01 8.96 5.21
CA SER A 91 -7.85 10.42 5.06
C SER A 91 -6.81 11.01 6.00
N LYS A 92 -6.48 10.31 7.09
CA LYS A 92 -5.56 10.78 8.13
C LYS A 92 -4.16 10.18 8.03
N ILE A 93 -4.03 9.01 7.39
CA ILE A 93 -2.77 8.28 7.29
C ILE A 93 -2.20 8.37 5.87
N GLN A 94 -0.89 8.58 5.78
CA GLN A 94 -0.15 8.60 4.52
C GLN A 94 0.43 7.20 4.23
N PHE A 95 0.02 6.61 3.12
CA PHE A 95 0.46 5.30 2.65
C PHE A 95 0.45 5.27 1.12
N LYS A 96 1.09 4.26 0.52
CA LYS A 96 1.13 4.06 -0.93
C LYS A 96 1.19 2.58 -1.28
N HIS A 97 0.85 2.25 -2.53
CA HIS A 97 1.10 0.92 -3.11
C HIS A 97 2.57 0.52 -3.00
N CYS A 98 2.82 -0.76 -2.68
CA CYS A 98 4.15 -1.30 -2.47
C CYS A 98 4.35 -2.69 -3.11
N TYR A 99 4.19 -2.77 -4.43
CA TYR A 99 4.56 -3.95 -5.21
C TYR A 99 6.03 -3.93 -5.61
N ALA A 100 6.55 -2.72 -5.80
CA ALA A 100 7.92 -2.41 -6.10
C ALA A 100 8.47 -1.37 -5.13
N THR A 101 9.75 -1.50 -4.82
CA THR A 101 10.51 -0.55 -4.00
C THR A 101 11.89 -0.33 -4.60
N THR A 102 12.55 0.74 -4.18
CA THR A 102 13.96 0.98 -4.51
C THR A 102 14.85 0.61 -3.35
N VAL A 103 16.05 0.10 -3.65
CA VAL A 103 17.11 0.08 -2.65
C VAL A 103 17.64 1.51 -2.51
N CYS A 104 17.36 2.16 -1.38
CA CYS A 104 18.20 3.28 -0.95
C CYS A 104 19.45 2.65 -0.32
N ASN A 105 20.58 2.70 -1.02
CA ASN A 105 21.86 2.31 -0.46
C ASN A 105 22.26 3.40 0.55
N ASN A 106 21.81 3.29 1.79
CA ASN A 106 22.42 4.05 2.88
C ASN A 106 23.68 3.29 3.30
N LEU A 107 24.77 3.50 2.53
CA LEU A 107 26.14 3.27 3.03
C LEU A 107 26.57 4.50 3.83
#